data_AF-A0AA40MH31-F1
#
_entry.id   AF-A0AA40MH31-F1
#
_cell.length_a   1.000
_cell.length_b   1.000
_cell.length_c   1.000
_cell.angle_alpha   90.00
_cell.angle_beta   90.00
_cell.angle_gamma   90.00
#
_symmetry.space_group_name_H-M   'P 1'
#
loop_
_entity.id
_entity.type
_entity.pdbx_description
1 polymer ?
#
loop_
_entity_poly.entity_id
_entity_poly.type
_entity_poly.pdbx_seq_one_letter_code
_entity_poly.pdbx_strand_id
1 'polypeptide(L)'
;MQRFAQLADATYRARRQRDGDRLLLQTNAQTGESREVRVRDLTPGYDAHQWRGRRFFDDWAASSAGRAGERICRRWVFKIQDYDDPRTGRQLDYVPAWTHTRKIAALKNTAKLDEYSLFGKLTQFDERIGHRFAWYFYGLHGNLILSGQMERVLEAAEAGLVVLPEHDYQVLRRWGADPYGF
;
A
#
# COMPACT_ATOMS: atom_id res chain seq x y z
N MET A 1 -5.48 16.38 11.07
CA MET A 1 -5.46 15.03 10.45
C MET A 1 -6.04 13.94 11.33
N GLN A 2 -5.80 13.90 12.65
CA GLN A 2 -6.27 12.80 13.51
C GLN A 2 -7.79 12.57 13.46
N ARG A 3 -8.60 13.64 13.53
CA ARG A 3 -10.08 13.54 13.43
C ARG A 3 -10.55 12.97 12.08
N PHE A 4 -9.96 13.42 10.98
CA PHE A 4 -10.27 12.90 9.65
C PHE A 4 -9.91 11.42 9.54
N ALA A 5 -8.72 11.03 9.98
CA ALA A 5 -8.28 9.64 9.95
C ALA A 5 -9.18 8.72 10.80
N GLN A 6 -9.61 9.18 11.97
CA GLN A 6 -10.57 8.45 12.82
C GLN A 6 -11.92 8.27 12.12
N LEU A 7 -12.46 9.34 11.52
CA LEU A 7 -13.72 9.28 10.79
C LEU A 7 -13.63 8.36 9.56
N ALA A 8 -12.55 8.46 8.79
CA ALA A 8 -12.34 7.66 7.60
C ALA A 8 -12.15 6.18 7.93
N ASP A 9 -11.38 5.87 8.99
CA ASP A 9 -11.22 4.49 9.46
C ASP A 9 -12.55 3.91 9.97
N ALA A 10 -13.32 4.68 10.75
CA ALA A 10 -14.65 4.26 11.20
C ALA A 10 -15.61 4.01 10.02
N THR A 11 -15.62 4.91 9.02
CA THR A 11 -16.44 4.77 7.81
C THR A 11 -16.02 3.55 7.00
N TYR A 12 -14.72 3.34 6.83
CA TYR A 12 -14.16 2.18 6.14
C TYR A 12 -14.56 0.87 6.85
N ARG A 13 -14.41 0.79 8.18
CA ARG A 13 -14.77 -0.40 8.97
C ARG A 13 -16.26 -0.71 8.89
N ALA A 14 -17.13 0.29 9.03
CA ALA A 14 -18.58 0.10 8.93
C ALA A 14 -18.98 -0.45 7.55
N ARG A 15 -18.40 0.10 6.47
CA ARG A 15 -18.58 -0.42 5.11
C ARG A 15 -18.06 -1.85 4.99
N ARG A 16 -16.83 -2.10 5.44
CA ARG A 16 -16.15 -3.40 5.32
C ARG A 16 -16.94 -4.48 6.05
N GLN A 17 -17.47 -4.20 7.23
CA GLN A 17 -18.35 -5.11 7.96
C GLN A 17 -19.61 -5.45 7.14
N ARG A 18 -20.33 -4.43 6.68
CA ARG A 18 -21.54 -4.61 5.88
C ARG A 18 -21.28 -5.39 4.59
N ASP A 19 -20.20 -5.09 3.88
CA ASP A 19 -19.86 -5.76 2.62
C ASP A 19 -19.36 -7.20 2.87
N GLY A 20 -18.70 -7.44 4.00
CA GLY A 20 -18.23 -8.77 4.41
C GLY A 20 -19.36 -9.69 4.86
N ASP A 21 -20.42 -9.12 5.45
CA ASP A 21 -21.61 -9.83 5.92
C ASP A 21 -22.64 -10.11 4.82
N ARG A 22 -22.37 -9.68 3.57
CA ARG A 22 -23.22 -10.05 2.43
C ARG A 22 -23.23 -11.57 2.26
N LEU A 23 -24.43 -12.13 2.22
CA LEU A 23 -24.67 -13.55 1.95
C LEU A 23 -24.65 -13.79 0.43
N LEU A 24 -23.95 -14.85 0.04
CA LEU A 24 -23.90 -15.37 -1.32
C LEU A 24 -24.36 -16.83 -1.28
N LEU A 25 -25.06 -17.25 -2.34
CA LEU A 25 -25.35 -18.66 -2.55
C LEU A 25 -24.18 -19.30 -3.32
N GLN A 26 -23.41 -20.15 -2.65
CA GLN A 26 -22.36 -20.94 -3.27
C GLN A 26 -22.95 -22.27 -3.74
N THR A 27 -22.96 -22.49 -5.05
CA THR A 27 -23.38 -23.75 -5.66
C THR A 27 -22.16 -24.54 -6.12
N ASN A 28 -22.05 -25.79 -5.67
CA ASN A 28 -21.04 -26.72 -6.18
C ASN A 28 -21.45 -27.18 -7.59
N ALA A 29 -20.62 -26.91 -8.59
CA ALA A 29 -20.92 -27.22 -9.97
C ALA A 29 -20.98 -28.74 -10.26
N GLN A 30 -20.32 -29.57 -9.45
CA GLN A 30 -20.26 -31.02 -9.61
C GLN A 30 -21.40 -31.74 -8.87
N THR A 31 -21.80 -31.26 -7.69
CA THR A 31 -22.84 -31.92 -6.87
C THR A 31 -24.21 -31.24 -6.94
N GLY A 32 -24.28 -30.00 -7.40
CA GLY A 32 -25.50 -29.19 -7.40
C GLY A 32 -25.90 -28.66 -6.01
N GLU A 33 -25.19 -29.07 -4.96
CA GLU A 33 -25.47 -28.61 -3.60
C GLU A 33 -25.20 -27.11 -3.47
N SER A 34 -26.12 -26.42 -2.82
CA SER A 34 -26.02 -24.99 -2.57
C SER A 34 -25.98 -24.71 -1.07
N ARG A 35 -25.09 -23.80 -0.67
CA ARG A 35 -25.00 -23.32 0.72
C ARG A 35 -24.84 -21.81 0.75
N GLU A 36 -25.32 -21.20 1.83
CA GLU A 36 -25.05 -19.79 2.09
C GLU A 36 -23.64 -19.61 2.65
N VAL A 37 -22.92 -18.63 2.11
CA VAL A 37 -21.58 -18.24 2.56
C VAL A 37 -21.50 -16.72 2.62
N ARG A 38 -20.70 -16.16 3.54
CA ARG A 38 -20.46 -14.72 3.55
C ARG A 38 -19.28 -14.38 2.65
N VAL A 39 -19.27 -13.15 2.13
CA VAL A 39 -18.13 -12.63 1.35
C VAL A 39 -16.81 -12.75 2.13
N ARG A 40 -16.83 -12.48 3.44
CA ARG A 40 -15.64 -12.59 4.30
C ARG A 40 -15.10 -14.02 4.41
N ASP A 41 -15.97 -15.03 4.33
CA ASP A 41 -15.58 -16.45 4.44
C ASP A 41 -14.89 -16.93 3.15
N LEU A 42 -15.19 -16.30 2.02
CA LEU A 42 -14.60 -16.59 0.72
C LEU A 42 -13.30 -15.82 0.46
N THR A 43 -12.97 -14.83 1.29
CA THR A 43 -11.84 -13.92 1.06
C THR A 43 -10.84 -14.03 2.22
N PRO A 44 -9.77 -14.84 2.08
CA PRO A 44 -8.74 -14.93 3.10
C PRO A 44 -8.21 -13.54 3.50
N GLY A 45 -8.10 -13.29 4.81
CA GLY A 45 -7.62 -12.02 5.33
C GLY A 45 -8.58 -10.83 5.19
N TYR A 46 -9.86 -11.06 4.86
CA TYR A 46 -10.86 -9.99 4.66
C TYR A 46 -10.83 -8.90 5.75
N ASP A 47 -10.82 -9.35 7.00
CA ASP A 47 -10.88 -8.51 8.21
C ASP A 47 -9.53 -7.95 8.66
N ALA A 48 -8.41 -8.40 8.07
CA ALA A 48 -7.07 -7.89 8.37
C ALA A 48 -6.77 -6.56 7.66
N HIS A 49 -7.57 -6.20 6.66
CA HIS A 49 -7.36 -4.98 5.88
C HIS A 49 -7.76 -3.74 6.69
N GLN A 50 -6.89 -2.74 6.66
CA GLN A 50 -7.14 -1.43 7.26
C GLN A 50 -7.39 -0.38 6.17
N TRP A 51 -7.96 0.76 6.55
CA TRP A 51 -8.12 1.86 5.63
C TRP A 51 -6.75 2.34 5.10
N ARG A 52 -6.59 2.36 3.77
CA ARG A 52 -5.33 2.70 3.07
C ARG A 52 -4.68 4.00 3.56
N GLY A 53 -5.49 5.01 3.88
CA GLY A 53 -4.97 6.29 4.40
C GLY A 53 -4.28 6.11 5.74
N ARG A 54 -4.88 5.35 6.66
CA ARG A 54 -4.28 5.04 7.97
C ARG A 54 -2.98 4.27 7.79
N ARG A 55 -3.01 3.25 6.94
CA ARG A 55 -1.86 2.42 6.61
C ARG A 55 -0.67 3.23 6.08
N PHE A 56 -0.91 4.20 5.20
CA PHE A 56 0.16 5.04 4.66
C PHE A 56 0.90 5.81 5.77
N PHE A 57 0.17 6.35 6.76
CA PHE A 57 0.78 7.03 7.91
C PHE A 57 1.54 6.05 8.82
N ASP A 58 1.00 4.86 9.05
CA ASP A 58 1.63 3.84 9.89
C ASP A 58 2.91 3.30 9.21
N ASP A 59 2.88 3.06 7.90
CA ASP A 59 4.06 2.68 7.09
C ASP A 59 5.10 3.81 7.06
N TRP A 60 4.67 5.07 6.91
CA TRP A 60 5.58 6.23 7.02
C TRP A 60 6.28 6.28 8.37
N ALA A 61 5.51 6.19 9.47
CA ALA A 61 6.05 6.24 10.83
C ALA A 61 7.01 5.09 11.12
N ALA A 62 6.74 3.90 10.58
CA ALA A 62 7.61 2.74 10.74
C ALA A 62 8.88 2.80 9.87
N SER A 63 8.84 3.48 8.73
CA SER A 63 9.97 3.57 7.79
C SER A 63 11.18 4.33 8.32
N SER A 64 12.32 4.16 7.64
CA SER A 64 13.55 4.94 7.84
C SER A 64 13.30 6.44 7.81
N ALA A 65 12.43 6.93 6.93
CA ALA A 65 12.11 8.36 6.85
C ALA A 65 11.38 8.84 8.11
N GLY A 66 10.31 8.16 8.52
CA GLY A 66 9.55 8.53 9.72
C GLY A 66 10.40 8.42 10.99
N ARG A 67 11.20 7.36 11.12
CA ARG A 67 12.12 7.15 12.25
C ARG A 67 13.23 8.19 12.33
N ALA A 68 13.70 8.70 11.20
CA ALA A 68 14.65 9.81 11.15
C ALA A 68 14.04 11.18 11.48
N GLY A 69 12.73 11.24 11.77
CA GLY A 69 12.03 12.48 12.11
C GLY A 69 11.53 13.28 10.90
N GLU A 70 11.58 12.71 9.68
CA GLU A 70 11.04 13.38 8.50
C GLU A 70 9.52 13.56 8.65
N ARG A 71 9.08 14.81 8.53
CA ARG A 71 7.67 15.15 8.56
C ARG A 71 7.03 14.80 7.23
N ILE A 72 6.06 13.89 7.26
CA ILE A 72 5.34 13.43 6.07
C ILE A 72 4.77 14.58 5.22
N CYS A 73 4.27 15.63 5.86
CA CYS A 73 3.70 16.81 5.20
C CYS A 73 4.71 17.66 4.42
N ARG A 74 6.02 17.44 4.60
CA ARG A 74 7.05 18.09 3.76
C ARG A 74 7.21 17.39 2.42
N ARG A 75 6.82 16.12 2.33
CA ARG A 75 7.03 15.26 1.16
C ARG A 75 5.73 14.95 0.42
N TRP A 76 4.61 14.94 1.14
CA TRP A 76 3.32 14.51 0.63
C TRP A 76 2.21 15.50 0.99
N VAL A 77 1.34 15.73 0.02
CA VAL A 77 0.00 16.29 0.20
C VAL A 77 -1.02 15.18 -0.05
N PHE A 78 -2.19 15.33 0.54
CA PHE A 78 -3.21 14.28 0.54
C PHE A 78 -4.49 14.84 -0.05
N LYS A 79 -4.87 14.31 -1.22
CA LYS A 79 -6.17 14.60 -1.82
C LYS A 79 -7.19 13.72 -1.11
N ILE A 80 -8.06 14.35 -0.35
CA ILE A 80 -9.14 13.67 0.37
C ILE A 80 -10.42 13.81 -0.44
N GLN A 81 -11.20 12.73 -0.49
CA GLN A 81 -12.54 12.75 -1.08
C GLN A 81 -13.52 12.21 -0.04
N ASP A 82 -14.69 12.83 0.00
CA ASP A 82 -15.79 12.43 0.87
C ASP A 82 -17.04 12.49 0.00
N TYR A 83 -17.62 11.33 -0.27
CA TYR A 83 -18.79 11.24 -1.15
C TYR A 83 -19.76 10.19 -0.64
N ASP A 84 -21.05 10.46 -0.83
CA ASP A 84 -22.13 9.55 -0.54
C ASP A 84 -22.60 8.89 -1.83
N ASP A 85 -22.50 7.57 -1.90
CA ASP A 85 -23.03 6.78 -3.00
C ASP A 85 -24.33 6.07 -2.56
N PRO A 86 -25.46 6.23 -3.27
CA PRO A 86 -26.73 5.64 -2.86
C PRO A 86 -26.74 4.11 -2.73
N ARG A 87 -25.81 3.40 -3.38
CA ARG A 87 -25.74 1.93 -3.37
C ARG A 87 -24.76 1.39 -2.34
N THR A 88 -23.70 2.15 -2.04
CA THR A 88 -22.55 1.71 -1.25
C THR A 88 -22.34 2.54 0.03
N GLY A 89 -23.12 3.61 0.21
CA GLY A 89 -23.06 4.53 1.33
C GLY A 89 -21.90 5.52 1.24
N ARG A 90 -21.65 6.22 2.34
CA ARG A 90 -20.54 7.17 2.47
C ARG A 90 -19.18 6.50 2.27
N GLN A 91 -18.31 7.14 1.51
CA GLN A 91 -16.94 6.72 1.28
C GLN A 91 -15.99 7.89 1.51
N LEU A 92 -14.94 7.62 2.30
CA LEU A 92 -13.83 8.55 2.47
C LEU A 92 -12.59 7.97 1.79
N ASP A 93 -12.13 8.68 0.78
CA ASP A 93 -10.94 8.34 0.00
C ASP A 93 -9.76 9.27 0.32
N TYR A 94 -8.58 8.79 -0.05
CA TYR A 94 -7.28 9.36 0.17
C TYR A 94 -6.38 8.97 -1.00
N VAL A 95 -5.79 9.98 -1.64
CA VAL A 95 -4.76 9.80 -2.67
C VAL A 95 -3.53 10.64 -2.27
N PRO A 96 -2.39 10.03 -1.93
CA PRO A 96 -1.16 10.75 -1.72
C PRO A 96 -0.65 11.33 -3.04
N ALA A 97 -0.16 12.57 -2.98
CA ALA A 97 0.56 13.21 -4.06
C ALA A 97 1.84 13.81 -3.51
N TRP A 98 2.96 13.57 -4.19
CA TRP A 98 4.24 14.13 -3.77
C TRP A 98 4.27 15.64 -3.99
N THR A 99 5.03 16.36 -3.16
CA THR A 99 5.18 17.83 -3.21
C THR A 99 6.36 18.29 -4.07
N HIS A 100 7.06 17.37 -4.74
CA HIS A 100 8.29 17.69 -5.44
C HIS A 100 8.02 18.62 -6.64
N THR A 101 8.76 19.73 -6.70
CA THR A 101 8.66 20.72 -7.79
C THR A 101 9.62 20.43 -8.94
N ARG A 102 10.61 19.54 -8.72
CA ARG A 102 11.59 19.14 -9.73
C ARG A 102 11.07 17.92 -10.52
N LYS A 103 11.51 17.81 -11.77
CA LYS A 103 11.24 16.61 -12.59
C LYS A 103 12.03 15.43 -12.03
N ILE A 104 11.33 14.43 -11.50
CA ILE A 104 11.92 13.17 -11.07
C ILE A 104 11.79 12.17 -12.22
N ALA A 105 12.92 11.61 -12.66
CA ALA A 105 12.92 10.60 -13.70
C ALA A 105 12.47 9.24 -13.14
N ALA A 106 11.50 8.63 -13.82
CA ALA A 106 11.08 7.25 -13.55
C ALA A 106 12.26 6.28 -13.73
N LEU A 107 12.32 5.26 -12.90
CA LEU A 107 13.31 4.21 -13.02
C LEU A 107 12.88 3.21 -14.10
N LYS A 108 13.47 3.33 -15.29
CA LYS A 108 13.15 2.52 -16.47
C LYS A 108 14.22 1.46 -16.74
N ASN A 109 13.90 0.50 -17.61
CA ASN A 109 14.82 -0.52 -18.14
C ASN A 109 15.48 -1.39 -17.06
N THR A 110 14.76 -1.68 -15.98
CA THR A 110 15.28 -2.48 -14.85
C THR A 110 15.13 -3.98 -15.01
N ALA A 111 14.42 -4.45 -16.04
CA ALA A 111 14.07 -5.86 -16.21
C ALA A 111 15.31 -6.78 -16.35
N LYS A 112 16.41 -6.27 -16.91
CA LYS A 112 17.66 -7.02 -17.11
C LYS A 112 18.69 -6.83 -16.00
N LEU A 113 18.41 -5.96 -15.03
CA LEU A 113 19.32 -5.75 -13.90
C LEU A 113 19.21 -6.95 -12.96
N ASP A 114 20.33 -7.40 -12.40
CA ASP A 114 20.34 -8.28 -11.23
C ASP A 114 19.81 -7.55 -9.98
N GLU A 115 19.61 -8.29 -8.89
CA GLU A 115 19.01 -7.82 -7.64
C GLU A 115 19.83 -6.69 -7.00
N TYR A 116 21.16 -6.81 -7.00
CA TYR A 116 22.06 -5.79 -6.44
C TYR A 116 22.05 -4.53 -7.30
N SER A 117 22.10 -4.67 -8.62
CA SER A 117 22.02 -3.54 -9.55
C SER A 117 20.69 -2.80 -9.46
N LEU A 118 19.57 -3.52 -9.33
CA LEU A 118 18.26 -2.93 -9.12
C LEU A 118 18.23 -2.16 -7.79
N PHE A 119 18.65 -2.80 -6.70
CA PHE A 119 18.65 -2.18 -5.37
C PHE A 119 19.58 -0.95 -5.30
N GLY A 120 20.73 -1.00 -5.97
CA GLY A 120 21.63 0.14 -6.12
C GLY A 120 20.97 1.32 -6.83
N LYS A 121 20.17 1.07 -7.88
CA LYS A 121 19.40 2.12 -8.58
C LYS A 121 18.29 2.72 -7.72
N LEU A 122 17.65 1.91 -6.88
CA LEU A 122 16.62 2.37 -5.94
C LEU A 122 17.25 3.20 -4.80
N THR A 123 18.43 2.82 -4.33
CA THR A 123 19.22 3.63 -3.39
C THR A 123 19.63 4.98 -4.01
N GLN A 124 20.06 5.00 -5.28
CA GLN A 124 20.31 6.26 -6.01
C GLN A 124 19.03 7.08 -6.23
N PHE A 125 17.86 6.45 -6.28
CA PHE A 125 16.58 7.17 -6.31
C PHE A 125 16.34 7.86 -4.96
N ASP A 126 16.54 7.16 -3.84
CA ASP A 126 16.42 7.73 -2.49
C ASP A 126 17.31 8.95 -2.28
N GLU A 127 18.58 8.88 -2.71
CA GLU A 127 19.52 10.00 -2.64
C GLU A 127 19.02 11.23 -3.39
N ARG A 128 18.44 11.05 -4.58
CA ARG A 128 17.87 12.14 -5.38
C ARG A 128 16.63 12.75 -4.73
N ILE A 129 15.82 11.95 -4.03
CA ILE A 129 14.66 12.45 -3.27
C ILE A 129 15.11 13.13 -1.96
N GLY A 130 16.23 12.70 -1.40
CA GLY A 130 16.81 13.23 -0.18
C GLY A 130 16.23 12.61 1.09
N HIS A 131 15.77 11.36 1.03
CA HIS A 131 15.53 10.52 2.22
C HIS A 131 15.57 9.04 1.84
N ARG A 132 15.93 8.19 2.82
CA ARG A 132 15.95 6.74 2.65
C ARG A 132 14.54 6.18 2.49
N PHE A 133 14.45 5.05 1.81
CA PHE A 133 13.22 4.30 1.56
C PHE A 133 12.15 5.12 0.83
N ALA A 134 12.55 6.12 0.04
CA ALA A 134 11.65 6.93 -0.76
C ALA A 134 11.04 6.11 -1.89
N TRP A 135 11.85 5.28 -2.57
CA TRP A 135 11.40 4.47 -3.70
C TRP A 135 10.15 3.63 -3.36
N TYR A 136 10.00 3.16 -2.12
CA TYR A 136 8.82 2.44 -1.65
C TYR A 136 7.55 3.29 -1.81
N PHE A 137 7.53 4.49 -1.22
CA PHE A 137 6.36 5.37 -1.25
C PHE A 137 6.05 5.88 -2.67
N TYR A 138 7.08 6.08 -3.50
CA TYR A 138 6.89 6.44 -4.91
C TYR A 138 6.42 5.25 -5.77
N GLY A 139 6.68 4.02 -5.32
CA GLY A 139 6.24 2.80 -5.97
C GLY A 139 4.78 2.43 -5.69
N LEU A 140 4.20 2.94 -4.60
CA LEU A 140 2.79 2.68 -4.24
C LEU A 140 1.79 3.07 -5.33
N HIS A 141 2.11 4.06 -6.17
CA HIS A 141 1.29 4.48 -7.31
C HIS A 141 1.75 3.93 -8.67
N GLY A 142 2.87 3.20 -8.74
CA GLY A 142 3.35 2.62 -9.99
C GLY A 142 3.85 3.61 -11.05
N ASN A 143 4.04 4.89 -10.73
CA ASN A 143 4.37 5.91 -11.74
C ASN A 143 5.87 6.08 -11.98
N LEU A 144 6.67 6.18 -10.91
CA LEU A 144 8.12 6.40 -11.01
C LEU A 144 8.91 5.14 -10.71
N ILE A 145 8.37 4.31 -9.83
CA ILE A 145 8.84 2.99 -9.46
C ILE A 145 7.65 2.05 -9.70
N LEU A 146 7.88 0.91 -10.33
CA LEU A 146 6.82 -0.07 -10.62
C LEU A 146 6.70 -1.09 -9.48
N SER A 147 5.51 -1.65 -9.25
CA SER A 147 5.31 -2.68 -8.22
C SER A 147 6.25 -3.87 -8.41
N GLY A 148 6.44 -4.33 -9.65
CA GLY A 148 7.39 -5.41 -9.97
C GLY A 148 8.85 -5.10 -9.60
N GLN A 149 9.24 -3.83 -9.50
CA GLN A 149 10.56 -3.47 -8.96
C GLN A 149 10.63 -3.66 -7.44
N MET A 150 9.53 -3.36 -6.75
CA MET A 150 9.42 -3.52 -5.29
C MET A 150 9.30 -5.00 -4.90
N GLU A 151 8.52 -5.79 -5.65
CA GLU A 151 8.40 -7.25 -5.51
C GLU A 151 9.78 -7.92 -5.60
N ARG A 152 10.57 -7.59 -6.62
CA ARG A 152 11.92 -8.13 -6.78
C ARG A 152 12.86 -7.78 -5.63
N VAL A 153 12.72 -6.60 -5.03
CA VAL A 153 13.50 -6.23 -3.84
C VAL A 153 13.03 -7.02 -2.61
N LEU A 154 11.73 -7.26 -2.48
CA LEU A 154 11.19 -8.09 -1.39
C LEU A 154 11.72 -9.52 -1.50
N GLU A 155 11.64 -10.13 -2.69
CA GLU A 155 12.17 -11.47 -2.96
C GLU A 155 13.68 -11.54 -2.69
N ALA A 156 14.44 -10.54 -3.16
CA ALA A 156 15.89 -10.47 -2.90
C ALA A 156 16.21 -10.31 -1.41
N ALA A 157 15.40 -9.57 -0.65
CA ALA A 157 15.57 -9.44 0.80
C ALA A 157 15.25 -10.74 1.54
N GLU A 158 14.18 -11.44 1.13
CA GLU A 158 13.82 -12.75 1.70
C GLU A 158 14.85 -13.84 1.37
N ALA A 159 15.49 -13.76 0.21
CA ALA A 159 16.61 -14.62 -0.19
C ALA A 159 17.96 -14.23 0.44
N GLY A 160 18.02 -13.14 1.22
CA GLY A 160 19.25 -12.65 1.84
C GLY A 160 20.27 -12.03 0.86
N LEU A 161 19.85 -11.72 -0.37
CA LEU A 161 20.68 -11.07 -1.39
C LEU A 161 20.79 -9.57 -1.17
N VAL A 162 19.75 -8.95 -0.61
CA VAL A 162 19.72 -7.51 -0.30
C VAL A 162 19.42 -7.30 1.17
N VAL A 163 20.14 -6.38 1.80
CA VAL A 163 19.91 -6.03 3.22
C VAL A 163 19.19 -4.68 3.31
N LEU A 164 17.97 -4.73 3.83
CA LEU A 164 17.21 -3.55 4.24
C LEU A 164 17.34 -3.38 5.76
N PRO A 165 17.23 -2.14 6.29
CA PRO A 165 16.92 -1.95 7.70
C PRO A 165 15.65 -2.74 8.06
N GLU A 166 15.66 -3.46 9.18
CA GLU A 166 14.57 -4.36 9.57
C GLU A 166 13.20 -3.70 9.53
N HIS A 167 13.09 -2.44 9.98
CA HIS A 167 11.81 -1.71 9.95
C HIS A 167 11.31 -1.39 8.54
N ASP A 168 12.20 -1.16 7.58
CA ASP A 168 11.85 -0.95 6.17
C ASP A 168 11.45 -2.27 5.50
N TYR A 169 12.17 -3.36 5.80
CA TYR A 169 11.79 -4.71 5.36
C TYR A 169 10.38 -5.07 5.84
N GLN A 170 10.05 -4.81 7.11
CA GLN A 170 8.71 -5.09 7.64
C GLN A 170 7.63 -4.26 6.96
N VAL A 171 7.91 -3.01 6.57
CA VAL A 171 6.99 -2.19 5.77
C VAL A 171 6.80 -2.81 4.37
N LEU A 172 7.89 -3.16 3.69
CA LEU A 172 7.85 -3.79 2.36
C LEU A 172 7.14 -5.15 2.37
N ARG A 173 7.37 -5.96 3.41
CA ARG A 173 6.75 -7.27 3.58
C ARG A 173 5.24 -7.17 3.78
N ARG A 174 4.78 -6.23 4.63
CA ARG A 174 3.34 -5.94 4.77
C ARG A 174 2.72 -5.48 3.45
N TRP A 175 3.47 -4.74 2.66
CA TRP A 175 3.07 -4.38 1.31
C TRP A 175 2.96 -5.57 0.36
N GLY A 176 3.91 -6.50 0.36
CA GLY A 176 3.80 -7.72 -0.44
C GLY A 176 2.60 -8.59 -0.07
N ALA A 177 2.24 -8.64 1.22
CA ALA A 177 1.09 -9.42 1.70
C ALA A 177 -0.28 -8.75 1.41
N ASP A 178 -0.32 -7.41 1.35
CA ASP A 178 -1.51 -6.61 1.11
C ASP A 178 -1.10 -5.40 0.23
N PRO A 179 -1.04 -5.49 -1.10
CA PRO A 179 -0.63 -4.34 -1.92
C PRO A 179 -1.64 -3.19 -1.85
N TYR A 180 -1.18 -1.94 -1.99
CA TYR A 180 -2.11 -0.81 -2.14
C TYR A 180 -2.83 -0.90 -3.48
N GLY A 181 -4.17 -0.86 -3.47
CA GLY A 181 -5.00 -0.79 -4.68
C GLY A 181 -5.38 0.64 -5.05
N PHE A 182 -4.40 1.46 -5.45
CA PHE A 182 -4.64 2.81 -5.98
C PHE A 182 -5.08 2.79 -7.45
#